data_AF-A0A350AGJ7-F1
#
_entry.id   AF-A0A350AGJ7-F1
#
_cell.length_a   1.000
_cell.length_b   1.000
_cell.length_c   1.000
_cell.angle_alpha   90.00
_cell.angle_beta   90.00
_cell.angle_gamma   90.00
#
_symmetry.space_group_name_H-M   'P 1'
#
loop_
_entity.id
_entity.type
_entity.pdbx_description
1 polymer ?
#
loop_
_entity_poly.entity_id
_entity_poly.type
_entity_poly.pdbx_seq_one_letter_code
_entity_poly.pdbx_strand_id
1 'polypeptide(L)'
;DYLGDLGVERVALASNSASVQFQWVRQGMGLGMVHDFAIPAARGVRRVLASHISLTRSFYLIRHADDRRLERLNRFAESLVAGMRAEVSRLEGNPDESNS
;
A
#
# COMPACT_ATOMS: atom_id res chain seq x y z
N ASP A 1 24.39 -6.77 6.99
CA ASP A 1 23.09 -6.06 7.02
C ASP A 1 23.11 -5.14 5.81
N TYR A 2 22.19 -5.27 4.87
CA TYR A 2 22.23 -4.59 3.57
C TYR A 2 22.35 -3.05 3.69
N LEU A 3 21.96 -2.49 4.85
CA LEU A 3 22.12 -1.08 5.16
C LEU A 3 23.57 -0.68 5.49
N GLY A 4 24.34 -1.57 6.12
CA GLY A 4 25.75 -1.36 6.41
C GLY A 4 26.60 -1.32 5.13
N ASP A 5 26.27 -2.15 4.14
CA ASP A 5 26.94 -2.18 2.84
C ASP A 5 26.66 -0.91 2.00
N LEU A 6 25.59 -0.17 2.33
CA LEU A 6 25.23 1.12 1.73
C LEU A 6 25.78 2.33 2.50
N GLY A 7 26.56 2.12 3.57
CA GLY A 7 27.08 3.19 4.42
C GLY A 7 26.01 3.92 5.26
N VAL A 8 24.84 3.32 5.44
CA VAL A 8 23.73 3.90 6.22
C VAL A 8 23.88 3.45 7.68
N GLU A 9 24.42 4.32 8.53
CA GLU A 9 24.76 3.97 9.93
C GLU A 9 23.55 3.83 10.87
N ARG A 10 22.37 4.39 10.56
CA ARG A 10 21.17 4.26 11.42
C ARG A 10 19.89 4.67 10.70
N VAL A 11 18.88 3.81 10.75
CA VAL A 11 17.51 4.18 10.38
C VAL A 11 16.88 4.87 11.60
N ALA A 12 16.57 6.18 11.50
CA ALA A 12 16.02 6.94 12.62
C ALA A 12 14.61 6.47 13.04
N LEU A 13 13.84 5.91 12.12
CA LEU A 13 12.50 5.37 12.34
C LEU A 13 12.33 4.05 11.59
N ALA A 14 12.14 2.95 12.32
CA ALA A 14 11.90 1.63 11.73
C ALA A 14 10.66 0.98 12.34
N SER A 15 9.80 0.44 11.49
CA SER A 15 8.61 -0.33 11.88
C SER A 15 8.26 -1.30 10.77
N ASN A 16 7.75 -2.48 11.10
CA ASN A 16 7.23 -3.42 10.10
C ASN A 16 5.75 -3.16 9.75
N SER A 17 5.13 -2.15 10.38
CA SER A 17 3.75 -1.78 10.11
C SER A 17 3.67 -0.70 9.05
N ALA A 18 3.06 -1.03 7.92
CA ALA A 18 2.79 -0.08 6.84
C ALA A 18 1.95 1.11 7.32
N SER A 19 1.00 0.91 8.25
CA SER A 19 0.17 2.00 8.78
C SER A 19 0.96 2.97 9.66
N VAL A 20 1.93 2.47 10.43
CA VAL A 20 2.81 3.32 11.25
C VAL A 20 3.74 4.12 10.35
N GLN A 21 4.37 3.48 9.36
CA GLN A 21 5.23 4.16 8.38
C GLN A 21 4.46 5.23 7.60
N PHE A 22 3.25 4.91 7.14
CA PHE A 22 2.36 5.85 6.46
C PHE A 22 2.03 7.06 7.35
N GLN A 23 1.74 6.83 8.63
CA GLN A 23 1.46 7.92 9.56
C GLN A 23 2.68 8.82 9.78
N TRP A 24 3.90 8.28 9.85
CA TRP A 24 5.11 9.09 9.92
C TRP A 24 5.27 10.00 8.70
N VAL A 25 5.06 9.47 7.49
CA VAL A 25 5.08 10.28 6.25
C VAL A 25 4.02 11.38 6.29
N ARG A 26 2.78 11.03 6.70
CA ARG A 26 1.68 11.99 6.82
C ARG A 26 1.94 13.10 7.85
N GLN A 27 2.76 12.83 8.87
CA GLN A 27 3.17 13.81 9.88
C GLN A 27 4.45 14.57 9.50
N GLY A 28 4.98 14.38 8.29
CA GLY A 28 6.16 15.10 7.81
C GLY A 28 7.48 14.60 8.40
N MET A 29 7.54 13.37 8.92
CA MET A 29 8.75 12.79 9.53
C MET A 29 9.79 12.30 8.50
N GLY A 30 9.68 12.76 7.25
CA GLY A 30 10.62 12.46 6.16
C GLY A 30 10.02 11.64 5.01
N LEU A 31 10.89 11.00 4.24
CA LEU A 31 10.53 10.16 3.10
C LEU A 31 10.16 8.74 3.56
N GLY A 32 9.14 8.15 2.93
CA GLY A 32 8.79 6.75 3.15
C GLY A 32 8.21 6.10 1.89
N MET A 33 8.32 4.77 1.83
CA MET A 33 7.61 3.96 0.85
C MET A 33 6.18 3.75 1.32
N VAL A 34 5.21 4.21 0.54
CA VAL A 34 3.78 4.06 0.83
C VAL A 34 3.09 3.38 -0.34
N HIS A 35 1.95 2.74 -0.08
CA HIS A 35 1.11 2.20 -1.14
C HIS A 35 0.37 3.32 -1.86
N ASP A 36 0.28 3.25 -3.19
CA ASP A 36 -0.37 4.28 -4.01
C ASP A 36 -1.84 4.48 -3.61
N PHE A 37 -2.57 3.39 -3.34
CA PHE A 37 -3.97 3.48 -2.87
C PHE A 37 -4.13 4.20 -1.52
N ALA A 38 -3.07 4.38 -0.73
CA ALA A 38 -3.12 5.09 0.56
C ALA A 38 -2.89 6.61 0.41
N ILE A 39 -2.29 7.06 -0.70
CA ILE A 39 -1.93 8.46 -0.93
C ILE A 39 -3.12 9.42 -0.87
N PRO A 40 -4.32 9.11 -1.40
CA PRO A 40 -5.48 9.99 -1.27
C PRO A 40 -5.86 10.33 0.18
N ALA A 41 -5.49 9.47 1.14
CA ALA A 41 -5.73 9.70 2.57
C ALA A 41 -4.61 10.51 3.28
N ALA A 42 -3.53 10.85 2.56
CA ALA A 42 -2.38 11.59 3.06
C ALA A 42 -2.32 13.01 2.48
N ARG A 43 -3.06 13.93 3.11
CA ARG A 43 -2.98 15.36 2.78
C ARG A 43 -1.56 15.88 2.95
N GLY A 44 -1.09 16.68 2.00
CA GLY A 44 0.24 17.30 2.04
C GLY A 44 1.40 16.35 1.70
N VAL A 45 1.14 15.07 1.40
CA VAL A 45 2.17 14.14 0.92
C VAL A 45 2.28 14.22 -0.59
N ARG A 46 3.51 14.30 -1.08
CA ARG A 46 3.82 14.36 -2.51
C ARG A 46 4.69 13.18 -2.91
N ARG A 47 4.34 12.54 -4.03
CA ARG A 47 5.19 11.51 -4.65
C ARG A 47 6.50 12.10 -5.13
N VAL A 48 7.59 11.40 -4.86
CA VAL A 48 8.94 11.73 -5.33
C VAL A 48 9.59 10.48 -5.89
N LEU A 49 10.51 10.64 -6.85
CA LEU A 49 11.30 9.54 -7.44
C LEU A 49 10.48 8.42 -8.10
N ALA A 50 9.18 8.61 -8.35
CA ALA A 50 8.30 7.57 -8.89
C ALA A 50 8.75 7.01 -10.26
N SER A 51 9.49 7.80 -11.05
CA SER A 51 10.09 7.37 -12.33
C SER A 51 11.37 6.55 -12.17
N HIS A 52 11.97 6.53 -10.98
CA HIS A 52 13.23 5.85 -10.69
C HIS A 52 13.02 4.60 -9.83
N ILE A 53 12.06 4.64 -8.90
CA ILE A 53 11.82 3.58 -7.93
C ILE A 53 10.31 3.38 -7.75
N SER A 54 9.84 2.18 -8.06
CA SER A 54 8.47 1.73 -7.84
C SER A 54 8.46 0.22 -7.56
N LEU A 55 7.58 -0.24 -6.68
CA LEU A 55 7.42 -1.66 -6.36
C LEU A 55 5.96 -2.08 -6.53
N THR A 56 5.72 -3.06 -7.40
CA THR A 56 4.39 -3.66 -7.55
C THR A 56 4.20 -4.75 -6.51
N ARG A 57 3.11 -4.69 -5.74
CA ARG A 57 2.73 -5.73 -4.77
C ARG A 57 1.46 -6.44 -5.21
N SER A 58 1.44 -7.75 -5.03
CA SER A 58 0.25 -8.58 -5.24
C SER A 58 -0.41 -8.90 -3.89
N PHE A 59 -1.73 -8.76 -3.82
CA PHE A 59 -2.54 -9.21 -2.69
C PHE A 59 -3.30 -10.49 -3.07
N TYR A 60 -3.34 -11.44 -2.15
CA TYR A 60 -3.96 -12.74 -2.37
C TYR A 60 -5.05 -12.98 -1.32
N LEU A 61 -6.22 -13.41 -1.78
CA LEU A 61 -7.25 -13.95 -0.91
C LEU A 61 -6.99 -15.45 -0.73
N ILE A 62 -6.51 -15.83 0.46
CA ILE A 62 -6.31 -17.24 0.82
C ILE A 62 -7.63 -17.79 1.34
N ARG A 63 -8.02 -18.97 0.84
CA ARG A 63 -9.28 -19.66 1.20
C ARG A 63 -9.00 -21.13 1.50
N HIS A 64 -9.84 -21.74 2.32
CA HIS A 64 -9.75 -23.18 2.54
C HIS A 64 -10.16 -23.94 1.27
N ALA A 65 -9.52 -25.07 0.99
CA ALA A 65 -9.82 -25.85 -0.21
C ALA A 65 -11.29 -26.30 -0.26
N ASP A 66 -11.87 -26.65 0.90
CA ASP A 66 -13.27 -27.07 1.01
C ASP A 66 -14.27 -25.95 0.77
N ASP A 67 -13.89 -24.68 0.93
CA ASP A 67 -14.79 -23.54 0.68
C ASP A 67 -15.22 -23.49 -0.80
N ARG A 68 -14.44 -24.11 -1.69
CA ARG A 68 -14.77 -24.21 -3.12
C ARG A 68 -16.08 -24.97 -3.37
N ARG A 69 -16.48 -25.85 -2.46
CA ARG A 69 -17.73 -26.62 -2.55
C ARG A 69 -18.95 -25.82 -2.08
N LEU A 70 -18.73 -24.69 -1.39
CA LEU A 70 -19.80 -23.85 -0.85
C LEU A 70 -20.04 -22.65 -1.77
N GLU A 71 -21.08 -22.75 -2.61
CA GLU A 71 -21.44 -21.74 -3.60
C GLU A 71 -21.55 -20.32 -3.01
N ARG A 72 -22.16 -20.19 -1.81
CA ARG A 72 -22.29 -18.89 -1.13
C ARG A 72 -20.92 -18.22 -0.88
N LEU A 73 -19.91 -19.02 -0.50
CA LEU A 73 -18.57 -18.52 -0.19
C LEU A 73 -17.80 -18.19 -1.47
N ASN A 74 -18.06 -18.91 -2.56
CA ASN A 74 -17.52 -18.57 -3.87
C ASN A 74 -18.06 -17.21 -4.34
N ARG A 75 -19.38 -17.02 -4.30
CA ARG A 75 -20.02 -15.75 -4.66
C ARG A 75 -19.53 -14.59 -3.81
N PHE A 76 -19.35 -14.82 -2.50
CA PHE A 76 -18.76 -13.82 -1.60
C PHE A 76 -17.32 -13.47 -2.01
N ALA A 77 -16.46 -14.47 -2.23
CA ALA A 77 -15.07 -14.26 -2.60
C ALA A 77 -14.94 -13.51 -3.94
N GLU A 78 -15.77 -13.84 -4.92
CA GLU A 78 -15.83 -13.14 -6.21
C GLU A 78 -16.22 -11.66 -6.02
N SER A 79 -17.29 -11.41 -5.24
CA SER A 79 -17.77 -10.06 -4.95
C SER A 79 -16.72 -9.25 -4.19
N LEU A 80 -16.05 -9.86 -3.21
CA LEU A 80 -14.99 -9.23 -2.43
C LEU A 80 -13.80 -8.87 -3.32
N VAL A 81 -13.32 -9.79 -4.16
CA VAL A 81 -12.18 -9.53 -5.04
C VAL A 81 -12.51 -8.47 -6.08
N ALA A 82 -13.71 -8.52 -6.66
CA ALA A 82 -14.18 -7.50 -7.60
C ALA A 82 -14.25 -6.11 -6.93
N GLY A 83 -14.84 -6.04 -5.73
CA GLY A 83 -14.93 -4.80 -4.96
C GLY A 83 -13.56 -4.24 -4.57
N MET A 84 -12.66 -5.10 -4.09
CA MET A 84 -11.29 -4.70 -3.74
C MET A 84 -10.52 -4.16 -4.95
N ARG A 85 -10.64 -4.81 -6.13
CA ARG A 85 -10.00 -4.33 -7.37
C ARG A 85 -10.55 -2.96 -7.78
N ALA A 86 -11.87 -2.81 -7.79
CA ALA A 86 -12.51 -1.55 -8.13
C ALA A 86 -12.07 -0.41 -7.21
N GLU A 87 -12.01 -0.67 -5.89
CA GLU A 87 -11.63 0.34 -4.91
C GLU A 87 -10.14 0.71 -5.01
N VAL A 88 -9.24 -0.26 -5.18
CA VAL A 88 -7.82 0.01 -5.39
C VAL A 88 -7.61 0.84 -6.66
N SER A 89 -8.23 0.45 -7.79
CA SER A 89 -8.14 1.22 -9.03
C SER A 89 -8.71 2.64 -8.88
N ARG A 90 -9.78 2.82 -8.11
CA ARG A 90 -10.35 4.14 -7.82
C ARG A 90 -9.38 5.01 -7.03
N LEU A 91 -8.74 4.45 -6.00
CA LEU A 91 -7.78 5.17 -5.15
C LEU A 91 -6.48 5.50 -5.89
N GLU A 92 -5.99 4.59 -6.72
CA GLU A 92 -4.76 4.79 -7.50
C GLU A 92 -4.97 5.72 -8.70
N GLY A 93 -6.19 5.75 -9.26
CA GLY A 93 -6.56 6.60 -10.39
C GLY A 93 -6.76 8.08 -10.06
N ASN A 94 -6.80 8.45 -8.78
CA ASN A 94 -7.03 9.84 -8.34
C ASN A 94 -5.88 10.44 -7.50
N PRO A 95 -4.63 10.41 -7.97
CA PRO A 95 -3.50 10.66 -7.08
C PRO A 95 -3.11 12.15 -6.94
N ASP A 96 -3.74 13.06 -7.70
CA ASP A 96 -3.34 14.47 -7.77
C ASP A 96 -4.39 15.47 -7.18
N GLU A 97 -5.57 15.00 -6.75
CA GLU A 97 -6.59 15.87 -6.11
C GLU A 97 -6.30 16.23 -4.64
N SER A 98 -5.22 15.71 -4.06
CA SER A 98 -4.78 16.06 -2.70
C SER A 98 -4.21 17.47 -2.57
N ASN A 99 -4.28 18.29 -3.63
CA ASN A 99 -3.74 19.65 -3.70
C ASN A 99 -4.82 20.66 -4.11
N SER A 100 -5.77 20.92 -3.22
CA SER A 100 -6.61 22.12 -3.17
C SER A 100 -7.07 22.37 -1.74
#